data_AF-A0A5C6AM93-F1
#
_entry.id   AF-A0A5C6AM93-F1
#
_cell.length_a   1.000
_cell.length_b   1.000
_cell.length_c   1.000
_cell.angle_alpha   90.00
_cell.angle_beta   90.00
_cell.angle_gamma   90.00
#
_symmetry.space_group_name_H-M   'P 1'
#
loop_
_entity.id
_entity.type
_entity.pdbx_description
1 polymer ?
#
loop_
_entity_poly.entity_id
_entity_poly.type
_entity_poly.pdbx_seq_one_letter_code
_entity_poly.pdbx_strand_id
1 'polypeptide(L)'
;MDCDRVFVALTSGPFPTGRADDSLVERHLMTCVACRQFAAALQPCTARQTHESLPVAERQALPCYHGARQPVAKQPVASMAAVLQGPAAVGPRPAWPLGVSSGWRNELTVSMHGPQIAAFGLAQRHRPRRRSMTAPVVFFLALLCLGCWVFGLIRI
;
A
#
# COMPACT_ATOMS: atom_id res chain seq x y z
N MET A 1 18.95 17.29 8.25
CA MET A 1 18.52 16.01 7.66
C MET A 1 17.70 16.32 6.43
N ASP A 2 18.02 15.67 5.30
CA ASP A 2 17.45 15.98 4.00
C ASP A 2 16.20 15.13 3.72
N CYS A 3 15.33 15.62 2.84
CA CYS A 3 14.08 14.96 2.47
C CYS A 3 14.30 13.52 1.98
N ASP A 4 15.37 13.27 1.20
CA ASP A 4 15.68 11.94 0.65
C ASP A 4 16.00 10.93 1.76
N ARG A 5 16.73 11.35 2.79
CA ARG A 5 17.03 10.48 3.94
C ARG A 5 15.78 10.14 4.73
N VAL A 6 14.86 11.09 4.89
CA VAL A 6 13.56 10.85 5.53
C VAL A 6 12.71 9.90 4.69
N PHE A 7 12.72 10.05 3.37
CA PHE A 7 12.02 9.15 2.45
C PHE A 7 12.52 7.71 2.56
N VAL A 8 13.85 7.50 2.54
CA VAL A 8 14.45 6.18 2.74
C VAL A 8 14.08 5.61 4.11
N ALA A 9 14.14 6.41 5.17
CA ALA A 9 13.76 5.95 6.50
C ALA A 9 12.30 5.46 6.55
N LEU A 10 11.36 6.27 6.03
CA LEU A 10 9.93 5.95 6.01
C LEU A 10 9.56 4.75 5.12
N THR A 11 10.35 4.47 4.08
CA THR A 11 10.08 3.36 3.15
C THR A 11 10.81 2.07 3.50
N SER A 12 11.83 2.15 4.35
CA SER A 12 12.64 0.99 4.76
C SER A 12 11.93 0.02 5.70
N GLY A 13 10.83 0.42 6.32
CA GLY A 13 10.11 -0.42 7.28
C GLY A 13 9.13 0.36 8.15
N PRO A 14 8.61 -0.29 9.21
CA PRO A 14 7.71 0.37 10.15
C PRO A 14 8.45 1.49 10.88
N PHE A 15 7.85 2.68 10.89
CA PHE A 15 8.34 3.83 11.64
C PHE A 15 7.43 4.05 12.87
N PRO A 16 7.99 4.27 14.08
CA PRO A 16 9.42 4.38 14.41
C PRO A 16 10.16 3.02 14.44
N THR A 17 11.48 3.03 14.19
CA THR A 17 12.34 1.84 14.12
C THR A 17 13.11 1.55 15.42
N GLY A 18 13.15 2.51 16.36
CA GLY A 18 13.97 2.48 17.57
C GLY A 18 15.42 2.95 17.36
N ARG A 19 15.76 3.48 16.18
CA ARG A 19 17.11 4.00 15.90
C ARG A 19 17.28 5.42 16.43
N ALA A 20 18.52 5.82 16.70
CA ALA A 20 18.84 7.18 17.16
C ALA A 20 18.35 8.27 16.18
N ASP A 21 18.32 7.94 14.89
CA ASP A 21 17.91 8.82 13.80
C ASP A 21 16.40 9.10 13.76
N ASP A 22 15.57 8.29 14.45
CA ASP A 22 14.11 8.48 14.46
C ASP A 22 13.72 9.86 15.00
N SER A 23 14.47 10.37 15.99
CA SER A 23 14.27 11.71 16.55
C SER A 23 14.51 12.83 15.53
N LEU A 24 15.45 12.63 14.59
CA LEU A 24 15.74 13.58 13.52
C LEU A 24 14.67 13.53 12.44
N VAL A 25 14.19 12.33 12.10
CA VAL A 25 13.07 12.11 11.18
C VAL A 25 11.82 12.81 11.70
N GLU A 26 11.47 12.58 12.97
CA GLU A 26 10.28 13.17 13.60
C GLU A 26 10.35 14.70 13.61
N ARG A 27 11.51 15.26 13.99
CA ARG A 27 11.73 16.71 13.93
C ARG A 27 11.58 17.26 12.51
N HIS A 28 12.11 16.57 11.50
CA HIS A 28 11.97 16.98 10.10
C HIS A 28 10.49 16.95 9.67
N LEU A 29 9.74 15.91 10.03
CA LEU A 29 8.31 15.81 9.75
C LEU A 29 7.52 16.96 10.39
N MET A 30 7.88 17.44 11.58
CA MET A 30 7.20 18.60 12.17
C MET A 30 7.36 19.88 11.34
N THR A 31 8.50 20.03 10.65
CA THR A 31 8.84 21.24 9.87
C THR A 31 8.48 21.16 8.38
N CYS A 32 8.58 19.98 7.75
CA CYS A 32 8.44 19.82 6.31
C CYS A 32 7.06 19.25 5.91
N VAL A 33 6.26 20.06 5.21
CA VAL A 33 4.91 19.69 4.76
C VAL A 33 4.95 18.50 3.79
N ALA A 34 5.89 18.49 2.85
CA ALA A 34 5.99 17.43 1.83
C ALA A 34 6.25 16.06 2.49
N CYS A 35 7.23 15.98 3.39
CA CYS A 35 7.55 14.75 4.09
C CYS A 35 6.39 14.27 4.98
N ARG A 36 5.59 15.16 5.58
CA ARG A 36 4.35 14.76 6.27
C ARG A 36 3.32 14.16 5.34
N GLN A 37 3.13 14.73 4.16
CA GLN A 37 2.18 14.19 3.18
C GLN A 37 2.62 12.80 2.73
N PHE A 38 3.92 12.60 2.50
CA PHE A 38 4.48 11.28 2.23
C PHE A 38 4.25 10.30 3.40
N ALA A 39 4.57 10.69 4.63
CA ALA A 39 4.35 9.85 5.80
C ALA A 39 2.87 9.47 5.95
N ALA A 40 1.94 10.39 5.72
CA ALA A 40 0.50 10.13 5.76
C ALA A 40 0.04 9.18 4.63
N ALA A 41 0.65 9.26 3.44
CA ALA A 41 0.36 8.35 2.34
C ALA A 41 0.87 6.92 2.60
N LEU A 42 1.95 6.78 3.37
CA LEU A 42 2.52 5.50 3.78
C LEU A 42 1.84 4.88 5.01
N GLN A 43 0.94 5.61 5.68
CA GLN A 43 0.22 5.05 6.82
C GLN A 43 -0.56 3.81 6.37
N PRO A 44 -0.41 2.68 7.09
CA PRO A 44 -1.19 1.49 6.78
C PRO A 44 -2.67 1.86 6.75
N CYS A 45 -3.37 1.47 5.67
CA CYS A 45 -4.81 1.61 5.60
C CYS A 45 -5.40 0.95 6.85
N THR A 46 -5.87 1.78 7.79
CA THR A 46 -6.45 1.29 9.05
C THR A 46 -7.54 0.28 8.74
N ALA A 47 -7.78 -0.67 9.66
CA ALA A 47 -8.79 -1.73 9.52
C ALA A 47 -10.20 -1.24 9.12
N ARG A 48 -10.49 0.06 9.26
CA ARG A 48 -11.74 0.68 8.81
C ARG A 48 -11.83 0.88 7.28
N GLN A 49 -10.70 0.81 6.57
CA GLN A 49 -10.58 0.92 5.11
C GLN A 49 -10.30 -0.43 4.44
N THR A 50 -10.03 -1.48 5.21
CA THR A 50 -9.80 -2.85 4.70
C THR A 50 -11.11 -3.57 4.39
N HIS A 51 -12.09 -2.89 3.80
CA HIS A 51 -13.34 -3.52 3.37
C HIS A 51 -13.10 -4.57 2.27
N GLU A 52 -11.91 -4.56 1.66
CA GLU A 52 -11.47 -5.51 0.64
C GLU A 52 -10.45 -6.53 1.15
N SER A 53 -10.06 -6.49 2.43
CA SER A 53 -9.23 -7.57 2.96
C SER A 53 -10.09 -8.78 3.26
N LEU A 54 -9.77 -9.92 2.66
CA LEU A 54 -10.42 -11.18 2.95
C LEU A 54 -10.36 -11.48 4.47
N PRO A 55 -11.41 -12.08 5.05
CA PRO A 55 -11.36 -12.55 6.43
C PRO A 55 -10.22 -13.57 6.62
N VAL A 56 -9.75 -13.72 7.85
CA VAL A 56 -8.58 -14.56 8.16
C VAL A 56 -8.79 -16.01 7.70
N ALA A 57 -10.01 -16.54 7.86
CA ALA A 57 -10.36 -17.88 7.41
C ALA A 57 -10.24 -18.05 5.88
N GLU A 58 -10.75 -17.10 5.10
CA GLU A 58 -10.62 -17.13 3.63
C GLU A 58 -9.17 -16.95 3.19
N ARG A 59 -8.40 -16.07 3.84
CA ARG A 59 -6.96 -15.92 3.57
C ARG A 59 -6.19 -17.23 3.79
N GLN A 60 -6.53 -17.98 4.83
CA GLN A 60 -5.90 -19.27 5.13
C GLN A 60 -6.35 -20.37 4.17
N ALA A 61 -7.53 -20.24 3.57
CA ALA A 61 -8.03 -21.16 2.56
C ALA A 61 -7.45 -20.90 1.15
N LEU A 62 -6.82 -19.73 0.92
CA LEU A 62 -6.16 -19.45 -0.35
C LEU A 62 -4.92 -20.35 -0.52
N PRO A 63 -4.66 -20.84 -1.75
CA PRO A 63 -3.44 -21.58 -2.03
C PRO A 63 -2.20 -20.76 -1.67
N CYS A 64 -1.44 -21.21 -0.69
CA CYS A 64 -0.15 -20.63 -0.35
C CYS A 64 0.85 -21.00 -1.44
N TYR A 65 1.50 -20.01 -2.06
CA TYR A 65 2.69 -20.27 -2.87
C TYR A 65 3.83 -20.68 -1.92
N HIS A 66 3.99 -21.99 -1.72
CA HIS A 66 5.10 -22.58 -0.95
C HIS A 66 6.39 -22.60 -1.76
N GLY A 67 6.67 -21.52 -2.50
CA GLY A 67 7.73 -21.42 -3.50
C GLY A 67 8.91 -22.27 -3.09
N ALA A 68 9.01 -23.47 -3.67
CA ALA A 68 10.26 -24.14 -3.74
C ALA A 68 11.09 -23.14 -4.52
N ARG A 69 12.00 -22.42 -3.84
CA ARG A 69 13.09 -21.72 -4.49
C ARG A 69 13.89 -22.83 -5.14
N GLN A 70 13.40 -23.37 -6.26
CA GLN A 70 14.20 -24.18 -7.13
C GLN A 70 15.34 -23.25 -7.50
N PRO A 71 16.58 -23.56 -7.09
CA PRO A 71 17.69 -22.83 -7.65
C PRO A 71 17.50 -22.91 -9.15
N VAL A 72 17.49 -21.76 -9.81
CA VAL A 72 17.47 -21.70 -11.27
C VAL A 72 18.74 -22.43 -11.69
N ALA A 73 18.61 -23.74 -11.92
CA ALA A 73 19.65 -24.52 -12.56
C ALA A 73 19.87 -23.79 -13.88
N LYS A 74 21.10 -23.32 -14.08
CA LYS A 74 21.51 -22.55 -15.26
C LYS A 74 21.05 -23.30 -16.50
N GLN A 75 19.85 -23.03 -16.98
CA GLN A 75 19.42 -23.54 -18.27
C GLN A 75 20.31 -22.80 -19.26
N PRO A 76 21.09 -23.52 -20.08
CA PRO A 76 21.76 -22.88 -21.19
C PRO A 76 20.67 -22.19 -21.99
N VAL A 77 20.83 -20.88 -22.17
CA VAL A 77 19.94 -20.07 -23.00
C VAL A 77 20.05 -20.65 -24.40
N ALA A 78 19.17 -21.60 -24.73
CA ALA A 78 19.07 -22.13 -26.07
C ALA A 78 18.58 -20.98 -26.94
N SER A 79 19.51 -20.44 -27.70
CA SER A 79 19.29 -19.37 -28.66
C SER A 79 18.08 -19.72 -29.53
N MET A 80 17.11 -18.80 -29.62
CA MET A 80 15.90 -18.94 -30.44
C MET A 80 16.18 -19.14 -31.95
N ALA A 81 17.44 -19.17 -32.37
CA ALA A 81 17.85 -19.45 -33.75
C ALA A 81 17.56 -20.90 -34.20
N ALA A 82 17.38 -21.86 -33.29
CA ALA A 82 17.20 -23.27 -33.66
C ALA A 82 15.75 -23.69 -34.01
N VAL A 83 14.75 -22.83 -33.79
CA VAL A 83 13.32 -23.18 -34.01
C VAL A 83 12.91 -23.09 -35.49
N LEU A 84 13.72 -22.52 -36.37
CA LEU A 84 13.35 -22.29 -37.77
C LEU A 84 13.86 -23.34 -38.77
N GLN A 85 14.59 -24.38 -38.35
CA GLN A 85 15.21 -25.33 -39.29
C GLN A 85 15.05 -26.79 -38.82
N GLY A 86 13.91 -27.40 -39.14
CA GLY A 86 13.73 -28.85 -39.00
C GLY A 86 12.37 -29.33 -39.53
N PRO A 87 12.31 -30.24 -40.52
CA PRO A 87 11.05 -30.73 -41.09
C PRO A 87 10.32 -31.66 -40.13
N ALA A 88 9.00 -31.67 -40.28
CA ALA A 88 8.02 -32.39 -39.47
C ALA A 88 8.40 -33.84 -39.14
N ALA A 89 8.68 -34.11 -37.86
CA ALA A 89 8.59 -35.44 -37.27
C ALA A 89 7.73 -35.33 -36.00
N VAL A 90 6.49 -35.79 -36.14
CA VAL A 90 5.51 -35.91 -35.04
C VAL A 90 6.00 -37.02 -34.11
N GLY A 91 6.64 -36.64 -33.01
CA GLY A 91 6.89 -37.52 -31.87
C GLY A 91 5.70 -37.54 -30.89
N PRO A 92 5.47 -38.63 -30.15
CA PRO A 92 4.36 -38.74 -29.22
C PRO A 92 4.54 -37.76 -28.06
N ARG A 93 3.52 -36.92 -27.90
CA ARG A 93 3.37 -35.91 -26.86
C ARG A 93 3.30 -36.61 -25.49
N PRO A 94 4.06 -36.19 -24.46
CA PRO A 94 3.87 -36.71 -23.12
C PRO A 94 2.43 -36.43 -22.68
N ALA A 95 1.74 -37.48 -22.25
CA ALA A 95 0.34 -37.44 -21.85
C ALA A 95 0.22 -36.70 -20.50
N TRP A 96 -0.12 -35.42 -20.57
CA TRP A 96 -0.66 -34.71 -19.43
C TRP A 96 -2.08 -35.26 -19.16
N PRO A 97 -2.49 -35.46 -17.90
CA PRO A 97 -3.85 -35.88 -17.59
C PRO A 97 -4.84 -34.80 -18.06
N LEU A 98 -5.46 -35.05 -19.22
CA LEU A 98 -6.63 -34.33 -19.72
C LEU A 98 -7.82 -34.78 -18.88
N GLY A 99 -8.16 -34.01 -17.84
CA GLY A 99 -9.28 -34.39 -16.99
C GLY A 99 -9.64 -33.42 -15.86
N VAL A 100 -9.24 -32.15 -15.90
CA VAL A 100 -9.90 -31.10 -15.10
C VAL A 100 -9.98 -29.85 -15.96
N SER A 101 -11.09 -29.72 -16.68
CA SER A 101 -11.48 -28.46 -17.30
C SER A 101 -11.80 -27.45 -16.19
N SER A 102 -10.82 -26.64 -15.81
CA SER A 102 -11.08 -25.44 -15.05
C SER A 102 -11.89 -24.48 -15.94
N GLY A 103 -13.20 -24.37 -15.69
CA GLY A 103 -14.17 -23.59 -16.48
C GLY A 103 -13.88 -22.09 -16.61
N TRP A 104 -12.86 -21.58 -15.92
CA TRP A 104 -12.45 -20.17 -15.91
C TRP A 104 -11.86 -19.67 -17.23
N ARG A 105 -11.47 -20.57 -18.15
CA ARG A 105 -10.77 -20.17 -19.40
C ARG A 105 -11.72 -19.71 -20.51
N ASN A 106 -13.02 -19.97 -20.41
CA ASN A 106 -13.98 -19.68 -21.48
C ASN A 106 -14.72 -18.35 -21.31
N GLU A 107 -14.51 -17.61 -20.22
CA GLU A 107 -15.16 -16.31 -19.97
C GLU A 107 -14.27 -15.09 -20.23
N LEU A 108 -13.02 -15.29 -20.66
CA LEU A 108 -12.13 -14.20 -21.08
C LEU A 108 -12.02 -14.13 -22.61
N THR A 109 -13.15 -14.16 -23.30
CA THR A 109 -13.23 -13.56 -24.63
C THR A 109 -13.28 -12.04 -24.44
N VAL A 110 -12.10 -11.42 -24.42
CA VAL A 110 -11.97 -9.97 -24.57
C VAL A 110 -12.51 -9.62 -25.96
N SER A 111 -13.79 -9.25 -26.00
CA SER A 111 -14.44 -8.70 -27.17
C SER A 111 -13.79 -7.36 -27.47
N MET A 112 -12.83 -7.36 -28.39
CA MET A 112 -12.23 -6.15 -28.95
C MET A 112 -13.22 -5.46 -29.90
N HIS A 113 -14.35 -4.97 -29.40
CA HIS A 113 -15.24 -4.09 -30.15
C HIS A 113 -15.59 -2.86 -29.32
N GLY A 114 -14.92 -1.74 -29.66
CA GLY A 114 -15.33 -0.40 -29.27
C GLY A 114 -14.30 0.36 -28.44
N PRO A 115 -13.99 1.63 -28.77
CA PRO A 115 -13.19 2.49 -27.92
C PRO A 115 -14.04 2.95 -26.73
N GLN A 116 -14.24 2.06 -25.74
CA GLN A 116 -14.68 2.50 -24.43
C GLN A 116 -13.46 3.00 -23.66
N ILE A 117 -13.14 4.27 -23.91
CA ILE A 117 -12.37 5.06 -22.96
C ILE A 117 -13.23 5.11 -21.71
N ALA A 118 -12.96 4.20 -20.77
CA ALA A 118 -13.48 4.29 -19.42
C ALA A 118 -12.93 5.60 -18.84
N ALA A 119 -13.70 6.66 -18.95
CA ALA A 119 -13.50 7.86 -18.18
C ALA A 119 -13.70 7.44 -16.72
N PHE A 120 -12.60 7.08 -16.06
CA PHE A 120 -12.54 6.99 -14.62
C PHE A 120 -12.77 8.40 -14.08
N GLY A 121 -14.04 8.77 -13.96
CA GLY A 121 -14.46 9.94 -13.23
C GLY A 121 -13.94 9.79 -11.81
N LEU A 122 -12.85 10.49 -11.52
CA LEU A 122 -12.36 10.70 -10.17
C LEU A 122 -13.50 11.37 -9.40
N ALA A 123 -14.36 10.58 -8.78
CA ALA A 123 -15.33 11.07 -7.84
C ALA A 123 -14.55 11.84 -6.76
N GLN A 124 -14.65 13.17 -6.81
CA GLN A 124 -14.08 14.06 -5.81
C GLN A 124 -14.70 13.68 -4.46
N ARG A 125 -14.01 12.84 -3.70
CA ARG A 125 -14.36 12.54 -2.32
C ARG A 125 -14.20 13.82 -1.53
N HIS A 126 -15.34 14.49 -1.30
CA HIS A 126 -15.49 15.57 -0.33
C HIS A 126 -14.92 15.09 1.01
N ARG A 127 -13.73 15.57 1.38
CA ARG A 127 -13.19 15.37 2.72
C ARG A 127 -14.11 16.11 3.70
N PRO A 128 -14.69 15.45 4.71
CA PRO A 128 -15.38 16.15 5.76
C PRO A 128 -14.36 17.05 6.47
N ARG A 129 -14.61 18.35 6.41
CA ARG A 129 -13.83 19.41 7.06
C ARG A 129 -13.79 19.11 8.56
N ARG A 130 -12.69 18.49 9.02
CA ARG A 130 -12.36 18.29 10.44
C ARG A 130 -12.45 19.65 11.13
N ARG A 131 -13.59 19.94 11.77
CA ARG A 131 -13.72 21.08 12.69
C ARG A 131 -12.75 20.80 13.83
N SER A 132 -11.69 21.60 13.93
CA SER A 132 -10.66 21.45 14.94
C SER A 132 -11.30 21.59 16.33
N MET A 133 -11.32 20.50 17.07
CA MET A 133 -11.79 20.42 18.46
C MET A 133 -10.91 21.19 19.46
N THR A 134 -9.92 21.96 18.98
CA THR A 134 -8.99 22.74 19.82
C THR A 134 -9.58 24.08 20.28
N ALA A 135 -10.57 24.63 19.59
CA ALA A 135 -11.19 25.91 19.96
C ALA A 135 -11.84 25.95 21.36
N PRO A 136 -12.62 24.94 21.81
CA PRO A 136 -13.25 25.00 23.13
C PRO A 136 -12.22 24.93 24.27
N VAL A 137 -11.14 24.15 24.11
CA VAL A 137 -10.14 23.95 25.17
C VAL A 137 -9.41 25.25 25.50
N VAL A 138 -9.03 26.03 24.48
CA VAL A 138 -8.36 27.32 24.68
C VAL A 138 -9.31 28.33 25.35
N PHE A 139 -10.60 28.32 24.98
CA PHE A 139 -11.58 29.23 25.57
C PHE A 139 -11.82 28.93 27.06
N PHE A 140 -11.95 27.66 27.44
CA PHE A 140 -12.10 27.26 28.85
C PHE A 140 -10.87 27.62 29.69
N LEU A 141 -9.66 27.41 29.16
CA LEU A 141 -8.43 27.80 29.86
C LEU A 141 -8.33 29.32 30.05
N ALA A 142 -8.70 30.11 29.05
CA ALA A 142 -8.71 31.56 29.16
C ALA A 142 -9.70 32.07 30.23
N LEU A 143 -10.89 31.48 30.30
CA LEU A 143 -11.89 31.82 31.33
C LEU A 143 -11.42 31.43 32.74
N LEU A 144 -10.77 30.28 32.90
CA LEU A 144 -10.20 29.88 34.20
C LEU A 144 -9.09 30.85 34.63
N CYS A 145 -8.19 31.24 33.73
CA CYS A 145 -7.16 32.23 34.03
C CYS A 145 -7.75 33.58 34.44
N LEU A 146 -8.76 34.07 33.70
CA LEU A 146 -9.47 35.33 34.04
C LEU A 146 -10.17 35.22 35.39
N GLY A 147 -10.85 34.11 35.66
CA GLY A 147 -11.49 33.84 36.95
C GLY A 147 -10.48 33.86 38.10
N CYS A 148 -9.37 33.13 37.98
CA CYS A 148 -8.33 33.09 39.00
C CYS A 148 -7.68 34.47 39.24
N TRP A 149 -7.57 35.31 38.20
CA TRP A 149 -7.06 36.68 38.33
C TRP A 149 -8.04 37.59 39.07
N VAL A 150 -9.34 37.53 38.73
CA VAL A 150 -10.40 38.32 39.40
C VAL A 150 -10.61 37.90 40.86
N PHE A 151 -10.52 36.60 41.16
CA PHE A 151 -10.69 36.08 42.52
C PHE A 151 -9.43 36.19 43.40
N GLY A 152 -8.34 36.78 42.90
CA GLY A 152 -7.13 37.02 43.69
C GLY A 152 -6.40 35.76 44.16
N LEU A 153 -6.68 34.60 43.54
CA LEU A 153 -6.05 33.31 43.88
C LEU A 153 -4.62 33.20 43.35
N ILE A 154 -4.23 34.07 42.40
CA ILE A 154 -2.87 34.17 41.89
C ILE A 154 -2.25 35.46 42.45
N ARG A 155 -1.74 35.39 43.67
CA ARG A 155 -0.73 36.33 44.15
C ARG A 155 0.63 35.80 43.70
N ILE A 156 1.19 36.40 42.65
CA ILE A 156 2.61 36.24 42.26
C ILE A 156 3.50 36.76 43.39
#